data_AF-A0A543FEQ2-F1
#
_entry.id   AF-A0A543FEQ2-F1
#
_cell.length_a   1.000
_cell.length_b   1.000
_cell.length_c   1.000
_cell.angle_alpha   90.00
_cell.angle_beta   90.00
_cell.angle_gamma   90.00
#
_symmetry.space_group_name_H-M   'P 1'
#
loop_
_entity.id
_entity.type
_entity.pdbx_description
1 polymer ?
#
loop_
_entity_poly.entity_id
_entity_poly.type
_entity_poly.pdbx_seq_one_letter_code
_entity_poly.pdbx_strand_id
1 'polypeptide(L)'
;MEALIYGYLRDDLADGHSEELERAMSTLAQAEGLCFAATFHESTAGDGTAFAELTQELKRADAHHVVVPSLDHFAGQTIPRDILIAKLAQDAAAQVWTVEEVRATSVAAPPPTVS
;
A
#
# COMPACT_ATOMS: atom_id res chain seq x y z
N MET A 1 3.62 -6.91 -19.25
CA MET A 1 4.21 -5.92 -18.34
C MET A 1 3.58 -6.21 -17.00
N GLU A 2 4.38 -6.61 -16.02
CA GLU A 2 3.87 -6.87 -14.67
C GLU A 2 3.50 -5.52 -14.04
N ALA A 3 2.38 -5.49 -13.30
CA ALA A 3 1.98 -4.27 -12.62
C ALA A 3 2.94 -3.98 -11.46
N LEU A 4 3.30 -2.71 -11.29
CA LEU A 4 4.22 -2.28 -10.24
C LEU A 4 3.47 -2.09 -8.93
N ILE A 5 4.12 -2.46 -7.83
CA ILE A 5 3.66 -2.18 -6.48
C ILE A 5 4.78 -1.51 -5.68
N TYR A 6 4.42 -0.45 -4.97
CA TYR A 6 5.32 0.32 -4.13
C TYR A 6 5.01 0.11 -2.66
N GLY A 7 6.05 -0.03 -1.83
CA GLY A 7 5.94 -0.14 -0.39
C GLY A 7 5.86 1.23 0.28
N TYR A 8 5.09 1.33 1.35
CA TYR A 8 5.13 2.48 2.26
C TYR A 8 5.26 2.01 3.71
N LEU A 9 6.25 2.56 4.40
CA LEU A 9 6.58 2.20 5.77
C LEU A 9 6.89 3.45 6.59
N ARG A 10 6.56 3.39 7.87
CA ARG A 10 6.83 4.40 8.88
C ARG A 10 7.89 3.85 9.80
N ASP A 11 9.05 4.51 9.84
CA ASP A 11 10.19 4.01 10.60
C ASP A 11 9.88 3.99 12.11
N ASP A 12 9.03 4.90 12.59
CA ASP A 12 8.62 4.96 13.99
C ASP A 12 7.69 3.81 14.42
N LEU A 13 6.95 3.21 13.47
CA LEU A 13 6.16 2.00 13.70
C LEU A 13 6.95 0.71 13.45
N ALA A 14 7.97 0.78 12.59
CA ALA A 14 8.81 -0.37 12.29
C ALA A 14 9.76 -0.73 13.44
N ASP A 15 10.11 0.22 14.32
CA ASP A 15 10.94 -0.01 15.52
C ASP A 15 12.21 -0.83 15.25
N GLY A 16 12.89 -0.55 14.13
CA GLY A 16 14.10 -1.28 13.71
C GLY A 16 13.87 -2.59 12.94
N HIS A 17 12.62 -2.99 12.70
CA HIS A 17 12.22 -4.16 11.91
C HIS A 17 11.88 -3.82 10.44
N SER A 18 12.36 -2.70 9.91
CA SER A 18 12.05 -2.25 8.54
C SER A 18 12.38 -3.30 7.47
N GLU A 19 13.55 -3.92 7.54
CA GLU A 19 13.97 -4.95 6.57
C GLU A 19 13.05 -6.18 6.57
N GLU A 20 12.54 -6.57 7.74
CA GLU A 20 11.63 -7.70 7.88
C GLU A 20 10.25 -7.38 7.28
N LEU A 21 9.76 -6.18 7.54
CA LEU A 21 8.51 -5.67 6.99
C LEU A 21 8.60 -5.50 5.46
N GLU A 22 9.71 -4.97 4.95
CA GLU A 22 9.97 -4.87 3.51
C GLU A 22 10.00 -6.24 2.83
N ARG A 23 10.65 -7.22 3.46
CA ARG A 23 10.65 -8.60 2.94
C ARG A 23 9.24 -9.18 2.91
N ALA A 24 8.43 -8.93 3.93
CA ALA A 24 7.05 -9.39 3.97
C ALA A 24 6.19 -8.73 2.86
N MET A 25 6.34 -7.41 2.65
CA MET A 25 5.69 -6.68 1.56
C MET A 25 6.11 -7.18 0.18
N SER A 26 7.40 -7.41 -0.02
CA SER A 26 7.93 -7.96 -1.27
C SER A 26 7.43 -9.39 -1.53
N THR A 27 7.30 -10.20 -0.47
CA THR A 27 6.74 -11.56 -0.57
C THR A 27 5.27 -11.53 -0.99
N LEU A 28 4.47 -10.63 -0.42
CA LEU A 28 3.07 -10.43 -0.81
C LEU A 28 2.96 -9.98 -2.27
N ALA A 29 3.77 -9.00 -2.69
CA ALA A 29 3.82 -8.53 -4.07
C ALA A 29 4.08 -9.68 -5.06
N GLN A 30 5.09 -10.50 -4.77
CA GLN A 30 5.44 -11.66 -5.60
C GLN A 30 4.31 -12.71 -5.63
N ALA A 31 3.63 -12.95 -4.52
CA ALA A 31 2.50 -13.88 -4.45
C ALA A 31 1.32 -13.43 -5.33
N GLU A 32 1.12 -12.12 -5.48
CA GLU A 32 0.09 -11.52 -6.33
C GLU A 32 0.55 -11.30 -7.79
N GLY A 33 1.78 -11.70 -8.14
CA GLY A 33 2.34 -11.52 -9.48
C GLY A 33 2.66 -10.06 -9.82
N LEU A 34 2.91 -9.24 -8.79
CA LEU A 34 3.27 -7.83 -8.90
C LEU A 34 4.78 -7.64 -8.74
N CYS A 35 5.34 -6.67 -9.46
CA CYS A 35 6.75 -6.32 -9.38
C CYS A 35 6.96 -5.27 -8.27
N PHE A 36 7.58 -5.68 -7.16
CA PHE A 36 7.90 -4.82 -6.03
C PHE A 36 9.02 -3.84 -6.40
N ALA A 37 8.67 -2.56 -6.55
CA ALA A 37 9.54 -1.57 -7.16
C ALA A 37 10.50 -0.89 -6.16
N ALA A 38 9.94 -0.30 -5.11
CA ALA A 38 10.69 0.41 -4.07
C ALA A 38 9.82 0.58 -2.82
N THR A 39 10.47 0.79 -1.67
CA THR A 39 9.84 1.15 -0.40
C THR A 39 10.09 2.63 -0.09
N PHE A 40 9.05 3.37 0.28
CA PHE A 40 9.15 4.74 0.79
C PHE A 40 9.09 4.72 2.31
N HIS A 41 10.11 5.31 2.94
CA HIS A 41 10.27 5.37 4.39
C HIS A 41 9.91 6.74 4.91
N GLU A 42 8.90 6.78 5.76
CA GLU A 42 8.52 7.97 6.50
C GLU A 42 9.25 7.98 7.85
N SER A 43 10.37 8.71 7.90
CA SER A 43 11.19 8.79 9.11
C SER A 43 10.65 9.78 10.14
N THR A 44 9.89 10.80 9.72
CA THR A 44 9.27 11.78 10.63
C THR A 44 7.76 11.59 10.63
N ALA A 45 7.22 11.14 11.77
CA ALA A 45 5.79 10.99 11.93
C ALA A 45 5.04 12.29 11.62
N GLY A 46 4.17 12.24 10.60
CA GLY A 46 3.16 13.27 10.34
C GLY A 46 3.59 14.43 9.43
N ASP A 47 4.80 14.42 8.85
CA ASP A 47 5.17 15.42 7.82
C ASP A 47 4.61 15.06 6.43
N GLY A 48 4.37 13.77 6.16
CA GLY A 48 3.73 13.27 4.94
C GLY A 48 4.58 13.38 3.68
N THR A 49 5.89 13.64 3.81
CA THR A 49 6.82 13.85 2.69
C THR A 49 6.98 12.56 1.90
N ALA A 50 7.26 11.44 2.58
CA ALA A 50 7.41 10.14 1.91
C ALA A 50 6.10 9.71 1.24
N PHE A 51 4.96 10.03 1.85
CA PHE A 51 3.65 9.77 1.25
C PHE A 51 3.40 10.61 -0.03
N ALA A 52 3.81 11.88 -0.02
CA ALA A 52 3.69 12.74 -1.19
C ALA A 52 4.59 12.26 -2.35
N GLU A 53 5.83 11.87 -2.04
CA GLU A 53 6.76 11.27 -3.00
C GLU A 53 6.21 9.97 -3.60
N LEU A 54 5.71 9.06 -2.74
CA LEU A 54 5.03 7.84 -3.18
C LEU A 54 3.90 8.17 -4.17
N THR A 55 3.02 9.12 -3.82
CA THR A 55 1.88 9.50 -4.67
C THR A 55 2.34 10.04 -6.02
N GLN A 56 3.41 10.84 -6.05
CA GLN A 56 3.99 11.35 -7.28
C GLN A 56 4.61 10.24 -8.13
N GLU A 57 5.29 9.29 -7.48
CA GLU A 57 5.93 8.16 -8.16
C GLU A 57 4.92 7.18 -8.73
N LEU A 58 3.81 6.91 -8.02
CA LEU A 58 2.69 6.14 -8.56
C LEU A 58 2.14 6.77 -9.85
N LYS A 59 1.94 8.09 -9.86
CA LYS A 59 1.52 8.83 -11.07
C LYS A 59 2.56 8.76 -12.19
N ARG A 60 3.84 8.90 -11.85
CA ARG A 60 4.95 8.91 -12.82
C ARG A 60 5.14 7.55 -13.48
N ALA A 61 5.01 6.47 -12.70
CA ALA A 61 5.22 5.10 -13.13
C ALA A 61 3.95 4.42 -13.66
N ASP A 62 2.80 5.11 -13.65
CA ASP A 62 1.47 4.55 -13.94
C ASP A 62 1.18 3.29 -13.10
N ALA A 63 1.54 3.37 -11.82
CA ALA A 63 1.40 2.28 -10.87
C ALA A 63 0.15 2.49 -10.00
N HIS A 64 -0.61 1.42 -9.84
CA HIS A 64 -1.92 1.45 -9.16
C HIS A 64 -1.92 0.56 -7.91
N HIS A 65 -0.76 0.18 -7.38
CA HIS A 65 -0.68 -0.68 -6.21
C HIS A 65 0.30 -0.11 -5.19
N VAL A 66 -0.16 -0.04 -3.94
CA VAL A 66 0.64 0.32 -2.77
C VAL A 66 0.52 -0.79 -1.75
N VAL A 67 1.62 -1.28 -1.20
CA VAL A 67 1.62 -2.22 -0.08
C VAL A 67 2.13 -1.53 1.18
N VAL A 68 1.49 -1.82 2.31
CA VAL A 68 1.91 -1.41 3.64
C VAL A 68 1.92 -2.61 4.58
N PRO A 69 2.70 -2.59 5.66
CA PRO A 69 2.65 -3.66 6.65
C PRO A 69 1.26 -3.79 7.30
N SER A 70 0.72 -2.65 7.75
CA SER A 70 -0.61 -2.53 8.38
C SER A 70 -1.21 -1.16 8.05
N LEU A 71 -2.53 -1.00 8.19
CA LEU A 71 -3.18 0.30 7.98
C LEU A 71 -2.77 1.35 9.02
N ASP A 72 -2.19 0.93 10.14
CA ASP A 72 -1.64 1.84 11.15
C ASP A 72 -0.50 2.72 10.60
N HIS A 73 0.14 2.27 9.52
CA HIS A 73 1.12 3.05 8.79
C HIS A 73 0.51 4.31 8.14
N PHE A 74 -0.80 4.31 7.86
CA PHE A 74 -1.54 5.52 7.46
C PHE A 74 -2.21 6.25 8.63
N ALA A 75 -2.29 5.64 9.82
CA ALA A 75 -2.84 6.28 11.01
C ALA A 75 -1.82 7.25 11.65
N GLY A 76 -2.24 8.02 12.66
CA GLY A 76 -1.33 8.86 13.45
C GLY A 76 -0.66 10.03 12.70
N GLN A 77 -1.02 10.26 11.43
CA GLN A 77 -0.60 11.44 10.69
C GLN A 77 -1.50 12.63 11.03
N THR A 78 -1.06 13.84 10.66
CA THR A 78 -1.89 15.06 10.73
C THR A 78 -3.20 14.88 9.94
N ILE A 79 -3.17 14.06 8.89
CA ILE A 79 -4.31 13.73 8.05
C ILE A 79 -4.91 12.37 8.50
N PRO A 80 -6.24 12.24 8.59
CA PRO A 80 -6.87 10.96 8.90
C PRO A 80 -6.54 9.88 7.84
N ARG A 81 -6.36 8.63 8.29
CA ARG A 81 -6.04 7.50 7.41
C ARG A 81 -6.97 7.37 6.20
N ASP A 82 -8.28 7.57 6.40
CA ASP A 82 -9.29 7.37 5.36
C ASP A 82 -9.13 8.43 4.25
N ILE A 83 -8.65 9.63 4.60
CA ILE A 83 -8.34 10.70 3.66
C ILE A 83 -7.08 10.37 2.86
N LEU A 84 -6.06 9.78 3.49
CA LEU A 84 -4.85 9.34 2.78
C LEU A 84 -5.16 8.22 1.77
N ILE A 85 -5.95 7.23 2.19
CA ILE A 85 -6.38 6.14 1.30
C ILE A 85 -7.25 6.70 0.16
N ALA A 86 -8.19 7.60 0.46
CA ALA A 86 -8.99 8.26 -0.57
C ALA A 86 -8.12 9.07 -1.53
N LYS A 87 -7.07 9.72 -1.02
CA LYS A 87 -6.11 10.46 -1.84
C LYS A 87 -5.36 9.52 -2.80
N LEU A 88 -4.83 8.39 -2.33
CA LEU A 88 -4.19 7.39 -3.21
C LEU A 88 -5.14 6.89 -4.32
N ALA A 89 -6.39 6.60 -3.96
CA ALA A 89 -7.41 6.17 -4.91
C ALA A 89 -7.77 7.27 -5.93
N GLN A 90 -7.87 8.53 -5.50
CA GLN A 90 -8.21 9.66 -6.39
C GLN A 90 -7.04 10.09 -7.27
N ASP A 91 -5.83 10.13 -6.71
CA ASP A 91 -4.66 10.67 -7.36
C ASP A 91 -4.01 9.66 -8.32
N ALA A 92 -3.96 8.38 -7.95
CA ALA A 92 -3.24 7.36 -8.72
C ALA A 92 -4.07 6.13 -9.06
N ALA A 93 -5.40 6.15 -8.81
CA ALA A 93 -6.25 4.96 -8.89
C ALA A 93 -5.68 3.78 -8.07
N ALA A 94 -4.94 4.09 -7.00
CA ALA A 94 -4.12 3.11 -6.32
C ALA A 94 -4.93 2.29 -5.31
N GLN A 95 -4.73 0.97 -5.36
CA GLN A 95 -5.23 0.01 -4.40
C GLN A 95 -4.17 -0.23 -3.31
N VAL A 96 -4.61 -0.18 -2.05
CA VAL A 96 -3.77 -0.45 -0.89
C VAL A 96 -3.86 -1.93 -0.52
N TRP A 97 -2.70 -2.55 -0.34
CA TRP A 97 -2.50 -3.92 0.11
C TRP A 97 -1.88 -3.91 1.51
N THR A 98 -2.32 -4.82 2.38
CA THR A 98 -1.77 -4.96 3.72
C THR A 98 -1.14 -6.34 3.89
N VAL A 99 -0.02 -6.41 4.59
CA VAL A 99 0.57 -7.71 4.99
C VAL A 99 -0.27 -8.37 6.08
N GLU A 100 -1.02 -7.58 6.88
CA GLU A 100 -2.01 -8.09 7.85
C GLU A 100 -3.03 -9.05 7.20
N GLU A 101 -2.78 -10.34 7.48
CA GLU A 101 -3.55 -11.54 7.23
C GLU A 101 -4.54 -11.55 6.05
N VAL A 102 -4.16 -12.28 5.00
CA VAL A 102 -5.12 -12.92 4.09
C VAL A 102 -5.98 -13.91 4.90
N ARG A 103 -7.06 -13.41 5.50
CA ARG A 103 -8.25 -14.20 5.82
C ARG A 103 -9.52 -13.40 5.51
N ALA A 104 -10.19 -13.86 4.46
CA ALA A 104 -11.54 -13.52 3.97
C ALA A 104 -11.65 -12.13 3.33
N THR A 105 -12.08 -11.98 2.07
CA THR A 105 -13.22 -12.64 1.42
C THR A 105 -13.04 -12.74 -0.09
N SER A 106 -13.04 -13.97 -0.61
CA SER A 106 -13.72 -14.25 -1.87
C SER A 106 -15.21 -13.99 -1.66
N VAL A 107 -15.69 -12.80 -2.04
CA VAL A 107 -17.10 -12.64 -2.42
C VAL A 107 -17.14 -12.95 -3.90
N ALA A 108 -17.54 -14.19 -4.19
CA ALA A 108 -17.99 -14.59 -5.51
C ALA A 108 -19.09 -13.61 -5.97
N ALA A 109 -18.89 -13.03 -7.16
CA ALA A 109 -19.95 -12.37 -7.90
C ALA A 109 -21.11 -13.37 -8.15
N PRO A 110 -22.37 -12.90 -8.19
CA PRO A 110 -23.54 -13.77 -8.13
C PRO A 110 -23.71 -14.57 -9.43
N PRO A 111 -24.29 -15.78 -9.40
CA PRO A 111 -24.77 -16.40 -10.63
C PRO A 111 -25.95 -15.58 -11.18
N PRO A 112 -26.02 -15.35 -12.50
CA PRO A 112 -27.18 -14.71 -13.11
C PRO A 112 -28.38 -15.64 -12.97
N THR A 113 -29.44 -15.20 -12.29
CA THR A 113 -30.73 -15.87 -12.45
C THR A 113 -31.40 -15.29 -13.68
N VAL A 114 -31.28 -16.04 -14.77
CA VAL A 114 -32.07 -15.88 -16.00
C VAL A 114 -33.49 -16.40 -15.74
N SER A 115 -34.46 -15.57 -16.15
CA SER A 115 -35.90 -15.80 -16.42
C SER A 115 -36.83 -16.26 -15.30
#